data_AF-A0A1H1PR74-F1
#
_entry.id   AF-A0A1H1PR74-F1
#
_cell.length_a   1.000
_cell.length_b   1.000
_cell.length_c   1.000
_cell.angle_alpha   90.00
_cell.angle_beta   90.00
_cell.angle_gamma   90.00
#
_symmetry.space_group_name_H-M   'P 1'
#
loop_
_entity.id
_entity.type
_entity.pdbx_description
1 polymer ?
#
loop_
_entity_poly.entity_id
_entity_poly.type
_entity_poly.pdbx_seq_one_letter_code
_entity_poly.pdbx_strand_id
1 'polypeptide(L)'
;MVHGTVHSGSERRPATGAVRLAWVDIAKSAAIVLVVFYHVGRVGLGAAPGTVGPATRPWLDLNMVLVPVRMPVFFLVSGLLAASALSRPWPRVLRGKVLDLLWPYVLWTVLFGFVWVHASFPDDPGTWFWYNLRMLPFGGLAYWYLSLLIVFFLTAKALRRYPVPVLVGTLVLLAAAPAIGTLVDANGDQSGTVNVMRLATFAVWFFAGAYLPALVRRMATAGGPAGLVAAVAGYALLAYLFYYDHAPGGVEFFLAPVGVLASVWAAVAVARFGWVCRLSGYLSRRTLAIYVLHPILIHATVWAARESGADPLGDLDNVVVDFLFVPVFALLVTAVAVGFHDLAGRVGLGWLFRWPVRPAVSPSAPSPGSGVPPAPEPAPQRTPA
;
A
#
# COMPACT_ATOMS: atom_id res chain seq x y z
N MET A 1 12.87 6.40 65.47
CA MET A 1 12.83 7.74 64.83
C MET A 1 14.03 7.80 63.88
N VAL A 2 13.96 8.00 62.57
CA VAL A 2 12.88 8.15 61.59
C VAL A 2 13.34 7.53 60.26
N HIS A 3 12.38 6.94 59.55
CA HIS A 3 12.37 6.34 58.23
C HIS A 3 13.31 6.88 57.13
N GLY A 4 13.99 5.93 56.45
CA GLY A 4 14.37 6.04 55.05
C GLY A 4 13.27 5.47 54.15
N THR A 5 12.71 6.30 53.28
CA THR A 5 11.77 5.90 52.21
C THR A 5 12.53 5.51 50.94
N VAL A 6 12.54 4.21 50.63
CA VAL A 6 12.91 3.71 49.29
C VAL A 6 11.67 3.78 48.41
N HIS A 7 11.67 4.71 47.45
CA HIS A 7 10.67 4.72 46.38
C HIS A 7 10.89 3.52 45.45
N SER A 8 9.99 2.54 45.52
CA SER A 8 9.87 1.49 44.51
C SER A 8 9.34 2.11 43.21
N GLY A 9 10.25 2.39 42.27
CA GLY A 9 9.90 2.79 40.93
C GLY A 9 9.07 1.70 40.25
N SER A 10 7.82 2.01 39.92
CA SER A 10 6.99 1.17 39.07
C SER A 10 7.64 1.09 37.69
N GLU A 11 8.35 0.01 37.40
CA GLU A 11 8.73 -0.33 36.04
C GLU A 11 7.45 -0.49 35.21
N ARG A 12 7.19 0.50 34.36
CA ARG A 12 6.23 0.37 33.27
C ARG A 12 6.73 -0.74 32.35
N ARG A 13 6.25 -1.96 32.58
CA ARG A 13 6.33 -3.04 31.58
C ARG A 13 5.77 -2.48 30.26
N PRO A 14 6.55 -2.45 29.17
CA PRO A 14 6.02 -2.05 27.88
C PRO A 14 4.91 -3.04 27.54
N ALA A 15 3.70 -2.50 27.29
CA ALA A 15 2.60 -3.28 26.77
C ALA A 15 3.10 -4.10 25.59
N THR A 16 2.76 -5.39 25.55
CA THR A 16 3.11 -6.36 24.51
C THR A 16 2.55 -5.94 23.15
N GLY A 17 3.15 -4.93 22.55
CA GLY A 17 2.96 -4.56 21.15
C GLY A 17 3.88 -5.45 20.33
N ALA A 18 3.30 -6.25 19.43
CA ALA A 18 4.07 -6.96 18.42
C ALA A 18 5.15 -6.02 17.84
N VAL A 19 6.42 -6.42 17.92
CA VAL A 19 7.57 -5.63 17.46
C VAL A 19 7.28 -5.17 16.02
N ARG A 20 6.88 -3.91 15.88
CA ARG A 20 6.49 -3.34 14.60
C ARG A 20 7.76 -3.15 13.80
N LEU A 21 7.83 -3.82 12.66
CA LEU A 21 8.99 -3.75 11.77
C LEU A 21 9.02 -2.37 11.12
N ALA A 22 9.90 -1.48 11.60
CA ALA A 22 9.97 -0.09 11.12
C ALA A 22 10.15 0.02 9.60
N TRP A 23 10.96 -0.87 9.02
CA TRP A 23 11.17 -0.93 7.56
C TRP A 23 9.88 -1.22 6.78
N VAL A 24 8.93 -1.97 7.36
CA VAL A 24 7.63 -2.27 6.72
C VAL A 24 6.80 -0.99 6.63
N ASP A 25 6.78 -0.19 7.69
CA ASP A 25 6.08 1.10 7.68
C ASP A 25 6.71 2.08 6.70
N ILE A 26 8.04 2.09 6.62
CA ILE A 26 8.81 2.93 5.68
C ILE A 26 8.51 2.52 4.25
N ALA A 27 8.68 1.23 3.91
CA ALA A 27 8.43 0.71 2.57
C ALA A 27 6.98 0.99 2.13
N LYS A 28 6.01 0.75 3.02
CA LYS A 28 4.59 1.01 2.75
C LYS A 28 4.30 2.50 2.52
N SER A 29 4.90 3.38 3.33
CA SER A 29 4.70 4.83 3.24
C SER A 29 5.37 5.42 2.01
N ALA A 30 6.61 5.01 1.73
CA ALA A 30 7.35 5.43 0.54
C ALA A 30 6.61 4.98 -0.73
N ALA A 31 6.17 3.71 -0.79
CA ALA A 31 5.43 3.21 -1.94
C ALA A 31 4.15 4.01 -2.22
N ILE A 32 3.34 4.32 -1.21
CA ILE A 32 2.10 5.09 -1.43
C ILE A 32 2.39 6.54 -1.83
N VAL A 33 3.41 7.20 -1.25
CA VAL A 33 3.80 8.56 -1.67
C VAL A 33 4.33 8.56 -3.10
N LEU A 34 5.10 7.54 -3.50
CA LEU A 34 5.56 7.38 -4.87
C LEU A 34 4.42 7.12 -5.86
N VAL A 35 3.31 6.51 -5.43
CA VAL A 35 2.08 6.38 -6.24
C VAL A 35 1.42 7.74 -6.43
N VAL A 36 1.31 8.56 -5.37
CA VAL A 36 0.80 9.94 -5.49
C VAL A 36 1.68 10.75 -6.45
N PHE A 37 3.01 10.65 -6.29
CA PHE A 37 3.99 11.29 -7.16
C PHE A 37 3.81 10.90 -8.63
N TYR A 38 3.59 9.60 -8.90
CA TYR A 38 3.30 9.11 -10.23
C TYR A 38 2.02 9.73 -10.81
N HIS A 39 0.92 9.73 -10.06
CA HIS A 39 -0.34 10.30 -10.54
C HIS A 39 -0.29 11.82 -10.73
N VAL A 40 0.47 12.53 -9.91
CA VAL A 40 0.73 13.96 -10.13
C VAL A 40 1.51 14.17 -11.43
N GLY A 41 2.61 13.45 -11.65
CA GLY A 41 3.40 13.58 -12.89
C GLY A 41 2.65 13.14 -14.15
N ARG A 42 1.74 12.15 -14.03
CA ARG A 42 0.95 11.61 -15.15
C ARG A 42 -0.31 12.40 -15.48
N VAL A 43 -1.09 12.76 -14.45
CA VAL A 43 -2.42 13.35 -14.58
C VAL A 43 -2.39 14.83 -14.25
N GLY A 44 -1.72 15.20 -13.14
CA GLY A 44 -1.59 16.60 -12.74
C GLY A 44 -0.84 17.42 -13.79
N LEU A 45 0.28 16.91 -14.31
CA LEU A 45 1.06 17.60 -15.34
C LEU A 45 0.34 17.65 -16.70
N GLY A 46 -0.33 16.55 -17.09
CA GLY A 46 -1.09 16.51 -18.35
C GLY A 46 -2.30 17.43 -18.40
N ALA A 47 -2.71 17.99 -17.26
CA ALA A 47 -3.86 18.88 -17.15
C ALA A 47 -3.51 20.37 -17.20
N ALA A 48 -2.25 20.74 -17.02
CA ALA A 48 -1.79 22.11 -17.07
C ALA A 48 -1.02 22.32 -18.39
N PRO A 49 -1.61 23.03 -19.39
CA PRO A 49 -0.93 23.36 -20.64
C PRO A 49 0.44 24.01 -20.38
N GLY A 50 1.46 23.73 -21.20
CA GLY A 50 2.79 24.34 -21.06
C GLY A 50 3.68 23.77 -19.95
N THR A 51 3.16 22.95 -19.04
CA THR A 51 3.94 22.45 -17.89
C THR A 51 4.82 21.24 -18.19
N VAL A 52 4.56 20.54 -19.29
CA VAL A 52 5.44 19.47 -19.76
C VAL A 52 6.63 20.11 -20.50
N GLY A 53 7.73 20.29 -19.78
CA GLY A 53 8.94 20.91 -20.31
C GLY A 53 10.23 20.23 -19.83
N PRO A 54 11.40 20.77 -20.21
CA PRO A 54 12.70 20.26 -19.77
C PRO A 54 12.83 20.18 -18.25
N ALA A 55 12.22 21.13 -17.51
CA ALA A 55 12.23 21.17 -16.05
C ALA A 55 11.48 19.99 -15.41
N THR A 56 10.40 19.51 -16.02
CA THR A 56 9.58 18.42 -15.47
C THR A 56 9.99 17.04 -15.97
N ARG A 57 10.77 16.98 -17.06
CA ARG A 57 11.21 15.74 -17.69
C ARG A 57 11.91 14.77 -16.73
N PRO A 58 12.82 15.20 -15.83
CA PRO A 58 13.45 14.30 -14.87
C PRO A 58 12.46 13.54 -13.99
N TRP A 59 11.33 14.16 -13.64
CA TRP A 59 10.29 13.50 -12.83
C TRP A 59 9.49 12.47 -13.63
N LEU A 60 9.29 12.71 -14.93
CA LEU A 60 8.67 11.75 -15.83
C LEU A 60 9.57 10.53 -16.06
N ASP A 61 10.87 10.75 -16.27
CA ASP A 61 11.84 9.67 -16.44
C ASP A 61 11.99 8.86 -15.14
N LEU A 62 12.06 9.54 -13.98
CA LEU A 62 12.02 8.89 -12.67
C LEU A 62 10.72 8.09 -12.49
N ASN A 63 9.59 8.60 -12.98
CA ASN A 63 8.32 7.89 -12.94
C ASN A 63 8.37 6.58 -13.70
N MET A 64 8.90 6.60 -14.93
CA MET A 64 9.10 5.42 -15.77
C MET A 64 9.98 4.39 -15.07
N VAL A 65 11.16 4.82 -14.61
CA VAL A 65 12.12 3.93 -13.94
C VAL A 65 11.54 3.33 -12.67
N LEU A 66 10.58 3.93 -11.98
CA LEU A 66 10.00 3.35 -10.75
C LEU A 66 8.70 2.55 -10.99
N VAL A 67 8.19 2.46 -12.22
CA VAL A 67 6.97 1.69 -12.57
C VAL A 67 7.03 0.25 -12.03
N PRO A 68 8.10 -0.54 -12.24
CA PRO A 68 8.13 -1.94 -11.82
C PRO A 68 8.42 -2.11 -10.32
N VAL A 69 8.45 -1.04 -9.52
CA VAL A 69 8.86 -1.09 -8.11
C VAL A 69 7.72 -0.74 -7.15
N ARG A 70 7.01 0.36 -7.41
CA ARG A 70 6.02 0.93 -6.47
C ARG A 70 4.97 -0.09 -6.02
N MET A 71 4.28 -0.69 -6.99
CA MET A 71 3.18 -1.62 -6.72
C MET A 71 3.69 -3.00 -6.24
N PRO A 72 4.76 -3.58 -6.80
CA PRO A 72 5.36 -4.81 -6.26
C PRO A 72 5.75 -4.73 -4.78
N VAL A 73 6.43 -3.66 -4.36
CA VAL A 73 6.76 -3.44 -2.93
C VAL A 73 5.48 -3.37 -2.09
N PHE A 74 4.47 -2.65 -2.57
CA PHE A 74 3.21 -2.48 -1.86
C PHE A 74 2.45 -3.80 -1.71
N PHE A 75 2.37 -4.63 -2.76
CA PHE A 75 1.76 -5.96 -2.70
C PHE A 75 2.54 -6.92 -1.80
N LEU A 76 3.88 -6.93 -1.88
CA LEU A 76 4.73 -7.74 -1.01
C LEU A 76 4.50 -7.44 0.48
N VAL A 77 4.54 -6.15 0.84
CA VAL A 77 4.27 -5.70 2.21
C VAL A 77 2.84 -6.04 2.63
N SER A 78 1.87 -5.91 1.72
CA SER A 78 0.47 -6.21 2.01
C SER A 78 0.23 -7.70 2.29
N GLY A 79 0.89 -8.57 1.53
CA GLY A 79 0.94 -10.01 1.79
C GLY A 79 1.57 -10.33 3.15
N LEU A 80 2.73 -9.73 3.44
CA LEU A 80 3.43 -9.89 4.72
C LEU A 80 2.56 -9.53 5.93
N LEU A 81 1.80 -8.43 5.83
CA LEU A 81 0.86 -7.98 6.86
C LEU A 81 -0.40 -8.86 6.92
N ALA A 82 -0.80 -9.46 5.80
CA ALA A 82 -1.94 -10.36 5.72
C ALA A 82 -1.66 -11.77 6.27
N ALA A 83 -0.39 -12.22 6.32
CA ALA A 83 -0.01 -13.57 6.74
C ALA A 83 -0.65 -14.01 8.07
N SER A 84 -0.64 -13.14 9.08
CA SER A 84 -1.25 -13.43 10.41
C SER A 84 -2.79 -13.53 10.39
N ALA A 85 -3.45 -12.99 9.37
CA ALA A 85 -4.90 -13.05 9.23
C ALA A 85 -5.36 -14.34 8.52
N LEU A 86 -4.46 -15.04 7.81
CA LEU A 86 -4.80 -16.27 7.08
C LEU A 86 -5.22 -17.40 8.02
N SER A 87 -4.64 -17.49 9.22
CA SER A 87 -4.96 -18.50 10.24
C SER A 87 -6.25 -18.24 11.02
N ARG A 88 -6.81 -17.03 10.95
CA ARG A 88 -8.03 -16.66 11.70
C ARG A 88 -9.28 -17.34 11.13
N PRO A 89 -10.37 -17.56 11.88
CA PRO A 89 -11.62 -18.10 11.34
C PRO A 89 -12.23 -17.21 10.25
N TRP A 90 -12.92 -17.81 9.27
CA TRP A 90 -13.56 -17.09 8.14
C TRP A 90 -14.47 -15.93 8.57
N PRO A 91 -15.42 -16.09 9.52
CA PRO A 91 -16.32 -15.00 9.88
C PRO A 91 -15.61 -13.76 10.41
N ARG A 92 -14.53 -13.95 11.19
CA ARG A 92 -13.70 -12.86 11.73
C ARG A 92 -12.95 -12.12 10.64
N VAL A 93 -12.57 -12.83 9.58
CA VAL A 93 -11.81 -12.27 8.47
C VAL A 93 -12.74 -11.55 7.49
N LEU A 94 -13.87 -12.14 7.14
CA LEU A 94 -14.86 -11.54 6.23
C LEU A 94 -15.39 -10.24 6.82
N ARG A 95 -15.90 -10.27 8.06
CA ARG A 95 -16.54 -9.10 8.70
C ARG A 95 -15.57 -7.99 9.14
N GLY A 96 -14.27 -8.29 9.19
CA GLY A 96 -13.24 -7.31 9.52
C GLY A 96 -12.46 -6.91 8.27
N LYS A 97 -11.48 -7.74 7.90
CA LYS A 97 -10.49 -7.43 6.86
C LYS A 97 -11.12 -7.21 5.48
N VAL A 98 -12.06 -8.07 5.07
CA VAL A 98 -12.63 -8.00 3.70
C VAL A 98 -13.60 -6.85 3.57
N LEU A 99 -14.52 -6.67 4.53
CA LEU A 99 -15.43 -5.52 4.52
C LEU A 99 -14.69 -4.19 4.66
N ASP A 100 -13.63 -4.12 5.49
CA ASP A 100 -12.80 -2.90 5.61
C ASP A 100 -12.03 -2.55 4.33
N LEU A 101 -11.92 -3.47 3.37
CA LEU A 101 -11.38 -3.20 2.04
C LEU A 101 -12.49 -2.95 1.01
N LEU A 102 -13.52 -3.79 1.01
CA LEU A 102 -14.62 -3.75 0.05
C LEU A 102 -15.42 -2.46 0.18
N TRP A 103 -15.66 -1.99 1.41
CA TRP A 103 -16.45 -0.79 1.63
C TRP A 103 -15.77 0.47 1.09
N PRO A 104 -14.52 0.81 1.48
CA PRO A 104 -13.82 1.91 0.85
C PRO A 104 -13.67 1.73 -0.66
N TYR A 105 -13.46 0.52 -1.15
CA TYR A 105 -13.40 0.27 -2.60
C TYR A 105 -14.67 0.73 -3.31
N VAL A 106 -15.85 0.28 -2.87
CA VAL A 106 -17.12 0.64 -3.51
C VAL A 106 -17.42 2.13 -3.32
N LEU A 107 -17.36 2.62 -2.08
CA LEU A 107 -17.69 4.00 -1.75
C LEU A 107 -16.84 4.99 -2.54
N TRP A 108 -15.52 4.83 -2.47
CA TRP A 108 -14.61 5.77 -3.13
C TRP A 108 -14.65 5.64 -4.64
N THR A 109 -14.88 4.45 -5.22
CA THR A 109 -15.06 4.29 -6.67
C THR A 109 -16.24 5.11 -7.19
N VAL A 110 -17.35 5.15 -6.45
CA VAL A 110 -18.52 5.96 -6.81
C VAL A 110 -18.20 7.45 -6.71
N LEU A 111 -17.59 7.89 -5.59
CA LEU A 111 -17.23 9.29 -5.38
C LEU A 111 -16.19 9.80 -6.40
N PHE A 112 -15.19 8.99 -6.71
CA PHE A 112 -14.21 9.29 -7.75
C PHE A 112 -14.84 9.39 -9.12
N GLY A 113 -15.75 8.47 -9.45
CA GLY A 113 -16.46 8.49 -10.73
C GLY A 113 -17.08 9.84 -10.99
N PHE A 114 -17.71 10.45 -9.98
CA PHE A 114 -18.31 11.77 -10.11
C PHE A 114 -17.28 12.87 -10.46
N VAL A 115 -16.16 12.92 -9.76
CA VAL A 115 -15.12 13.95 -10.00
C VAL A 115 -14.38 13.71 -11.32
N TRP A 116 -14.09 12.44 -11.63
CA TRP A 116 -13.35 12.03 -12.81
C TRP A 116 -14.08 12.39 -14.11
N VAL A 117 -15.38 12.13 -14.19
CA VAL A 117 -16.14 12.41 -15.41
C VAL A 117 -16.20 13.89 -15.74
N HIS A 118 -16.35 14.77 -14.73
CA HIS A 118 -16.31 16.22 -14.97
C HIS A 118 -14.90 16.71 -15.31
N ALA A 119 -13.87 16.11 -14.74
CA ALA A 119 -12.49 16.46 -15.04
C ALA A 119 -12.03 16.03 -16.45
N SER A 120 -12.48 14.85 -16.91
CA SER A 120 -11.91 14.17 -18.09
C SER A 120 -12.88 14.04 -19.27
N PHE A 121 -14.19 14.03 -19.03
CA PHE A 121 -15.24 13.81 -20.04
C PHE A 121 -16.43 14.77 -19.84
N PRO A 122 -16.21 16.10 -19.83
CA PRO A 122 -17.26 17.08 -19.56
C PRO A 122 -18.40 17.06 -20.59
N ASP A 123 -18.13 16.60 -21.82
CA ASP A 123 -19.11 16.57 -22.90
C ASP A 123 -20.11 15.39 -22.78
N ASP A 124 -19.75 14.32 -22.07
CA ASP A 124 -20.63 13.15 -21.85
C ASP A 124 -20.37 12.49 -20.48
N PRO A 125 -20.59 13.21 -19.37
CA PRO A 125 -20.25 12.69 -18.05
C PRO A 125 -21.12 11.49 -17.64
N GLY A 126 -22.35 11.41 -18.15
CA GLY A 126 -23.30 10.34 -17.83
C GLY A 126 -22.82 8.97 -18.31
N THR A 127 -22.43 8.85 -19.58
CA THR A 127 -21.95 7.58 -20.15
C THR A 127 -20.70 7.09 -19.44
N TRP A 128 -19.74 7.99 -19.18
CA TRP A 128 -18.49 7.63 -18.52
C TRP A 128 -18.67 7.30 -17.04
N PHE A 129 -19.66 7.90 -16.36
CA PHE A 129 -20.00 7.55 -14.98
C PHE A 129 -20.57 6.12 -14.91
N TRP A 130 -21.47 5.77 -15.83
CA TRP A 130 -21.97 4.40 -15.97
C TRP A 130 -20.87 3.42 -16.36
N TYR A 131 -19.94 3.82 -17.22
CA TYR A 131 -18.74 3.03 -17.52
C TYR A 131 -17.89 2.79 -16.27
N ASN A 132 -17.69 3.79 -15.40
CA ASN A 132 -16.96 3.58 -14.15
C ASN A 132 -17.68 2.57 -13.22
N LEU A 133 -19.00 2.68 -13.11
CA LEU A 133 -19.83 1.76 -12.30
C LEU A 133 -19.83 0.33 -12.85
N ARG A 134 -19.97 0.13 -14.17
CA ARG A 134 -19.96 -1.21 -14.79
C ARG A 134 -18.64 -1.95 -14.58
N MET A 135 -17.56 -1.22 -14.30
CA MET A 135 -16.24 -1.77 -14.07
C MET A 135 -15.95 -2.17 -12.62
N LEU A 136 -16.85 -1.83 -11.68
CA LEU A 136 -16.72 -2.27 -10.27
C LEU A 136 -16.51 -3.78 -10.11
N PRO A 137 -17.25 -4.68 -10.80
CA PRO A 137 -17.02 -6.12 -10.70
C PRO A 137 -15.68 -6.57 -11.30
N PHE A 138 -15.15 -5.81 -12.26
CA PHE A 138 -13.93 -6.11 -12.99
C PHE A 138 -12.68 -5.49 -12.38
N GLY A 139 -12.79 -4.95 -11.17
CA GLY A 139 -11.68 -4.38 -10.42
C GLY A 139 -11.65 -2.86 -10.36
N GLY A 140 -12.54 -2.17 -11.08
CA GLY A 140 -12.64 -0.71 -11.09
C GLY A 140 -11.49 -0.04 -11.84
N LEU A 141 -11.62 1.28 -12.04
CA LEU A 141 -10.66 2.07 -12.82
C LEU A 141 -9.51 2.58 -11.94
N ALA A 142 -9.80 3.50 -11.02
CA ALA A 142 -8.79 4.13 -10.17
C ALA A 142 -8.34 3.25 -9.00
N TYR A 143 -9.25 2.45 -8.42
CA TYR A 143 -9.03 1.74 -7.15
C TYR A 143 -8.75 0.24 -7.29
N TRP A 144 -8.21 -0.16 -8.45
CA TRP A 144 -7.89 -1.54 -8.80
C TRP A 144 -7.00 -2.28 -7.81
N TYR A 145 -6.16 -1.57 -7.05
CA TYR A 145 -5.32 -2.22 -6.05
C TYR A 145 -6.15 -2.81 -4.90
N LEU A 146 -7.24 -2.14 -4.47
CA LEU A 146 -8.10 -2.66 -3.39
C LEU A 146 -8.83 -3.93 -3.84
N SER A 147 -9.36 -3.93 -5.07
CA SER A 147 -10.06 -5.10 -5.61
C SER A 147 -9.13 -6.30 -5.74
N LEU A 148 -7.92 -6.11 -6.28
CA LEU A 148 -6.90 -7.18 -6.31
C LEU A 148 -6.49 -7.63 -4.92
N LEU A 149 -6.37 -6.72 -3.95
CA LEU A 149 -6.02 -7.09 -2.58
C LEU A 149 -7.10 -7.99 -1.93
N ILE A 150 -8.39 -7.71 -2.21
CA ILE A 150 -9.50 -8.56 -1.78
C ILE A 150 -9.39 -9.95 -2.41
N VAL A 151 -9.23 -10.01 -3.74
CA VAL A 151 -9.11 -11.27 -4.49
C VAL A 151 -7.92 -12.08 -4.00
N PHE A 152 -6.72 -11.49 -3.96
CA PHE A 152 -5.52 -12.17 -3.51
C PHE A 152 -5.62 -12.65 -2.07
N PHE A 153 -6.20 -11.85 -1.18
CA PHE A 153 -6.36 -12.24 0.21
C PHE A 153 -7.35 -13.39 0.38
N LEU A 154 -8.49 -13.36 -0.31
CA LEU A 154 -9.47 -14.45 -0.30
C LEU A 154 -8.86 -15.75 -0.85
N THR A 155 -8.16 -15.67 -1.98
CA THR A 155 -7.46 -16.80 -2.59
C THR A 155 -6.36 -17.35 -1.68
N ALA A 156 -5.53 -16.48 -1.09
CA ALA A 156 -4.48 -16.88 -0.15
C ALA A 156 -5.05 -17.55 1.11
N LYS A 157 -6.24 -17.14 1.54
CA LYS A 157 -6.90 -17.76 2.68
C LYS A 157 -7.52 -19.12 2.33
N ALA A 158 -8.21 -19.20 1.19
CA ALA A 158 -8.84 -20.42 0.72
C ALA A 158 -7.81 -21.52 0.44
N LEU A 159 -6.70 -21.14 -0.19
CA LEU A 159 -5.64 -22.06 -0.61
C LEU A 159 -4.46 -22.10 0.37
N ARG A 160 -4.65 -21.67 1.62
CA ARG A 160 -3.58 -21.61 2.63
C ARG A 160 -2.89 -22.94 2.93
N ARG A 161 -3.54 -24.07 2.59
CA ARG A 161 -2.99 -25.44 2.74
C ARG A 161 -2.12 -25.87 1.55
N TYR A 162 -2.14 -25.11 0.45
CA TYR A 162 -1.43 -25.42 -0.79
C TYR A 162 -0.51 -24.25 -1.22
N PRO A 163 0.40 -23.78 -0.35
CA PRO A 163 1.22 -22.60 -0.65
C PRO A 163 2.12 -22.80 -1.87
N VAL A 164 2.70 -24.00 -2.05
CA VAL A 164 3.63 -24.29 -3.16
C VAL A 164 2.92 -24.26 -4.53
N PRO A 165 1.82 -25.01 -4.77
CA PRO A 165 1.09 -24.90 -6.05
C PRO A 165 0.64 -23.48 -6.37
N VAL A 166 0.19 -22.72 -5.37
CA VAL A 166 -0.22 -21.33 -5.57
C VAL A 166 0.95 -20.45 -5.99
N LEU A 167 2.10 -20.54 -5.30
CA LEU A 167 3.30 -19.78 -5.67
C LEU A 167 3.78 -20.12 -7.09
N VAL A 168 3.81 -21.41 -7.45
CA VAL A 168 4.12 -21.85 -8.82
C VAL A 168 3.12 -21.25 -9.82
N GLY A 169 1.82 -21.31 -9.52
CA GLY A 169 0.79 -20.69 -10.35
C GLY A 169 1.00 -19.19 -10.54
N THR A 170 1.43 -18.46 -9.49
CA THR A 170 1.73 -17.02 -9.62
C THR A 170 2.95 -16.74 -10.48
N LEU A 171 3.95 -17.63 -10.52
CA LEU A 171 5.11 -17.51 -11.41
C LEU A 171 4.73 -17.78 -12.87
N VAL A 172 3.86 -18.77 -13.10
CA VAL A 172 3.30 -19.05 -14.43
C VAL A 172 2.50 -17.84 -14.93
N LEU A 173 1.65 -17.27 -14.07
CA LEU A 173 0.91 -16.04 -14.40
C LEU A 173 1.85 -14.87 -14.72
N LEU A 174 2.89 -14.66 -13.92
CA LEU A 174 3.88 -13.61 -14.20
C LEU A 174 4.54 -13.80 -15.57
N ALA A 175 4.95 -15.04 -15.90
CA ALA A 175 5.56 -15.36 -17.19
C ALA A 175 4.60 -15.14 -18.36
N ALA A 176 3.29 -15.36 -18.16
CA ALA A 176 2.26 -15.12 -19.16
C ALA A 176 1.83 -13.64 -19.27
N ALA A 177 2.19 -12.79 -18.31
CA ALA A 177 1.71 -11.40 -18.25
C ALA A 177 2.02 -10.56 -19.50
N PRO A 178 3.21 -10.66 -20.15
CA PRO A 178 3.47 -9.93 -21.39
C PRO A 178 2.53 -10.34 -22.54
N ALA A 179 2.25 -11.63 -22.68
CA ALA A 179 1.31 -12.13 -23.69
C ALA A 179 -0.14 -11.72 -23.40
N ILE A 180 -0.52 -11.60 -22.13
CA ILE A 180 -1.82 -11.02 -21.76
C ILE A 180 -1.85 -9.52 -22.12
N GLY A 181 -0.73 -8.81 -21.92
CA GLY A 181 -0.58 -7.40 -22.29
C GLY A 181 -0.76 -7.15 -23.78
N THR A 182 -0.17 -7.96 -24.66
CA THR A 182 -0.35 -7.80 -26.11
C THR A 182 -1.81 -8.00 -26.53
N LEU A 183 -2.54 -8.90 -25.86
CA LEU A 183 -3.98 -9.07 -26.07
C LEU A 183 -4.79 -7.87 -25.58
N VAL A 184 -4.36 -7.19 -24.50
CA VAL A 184 -4.97 -5.93 -24.06
C VAL A 184 -4.78 -4.87 -25.14
N ASP A 185 -3.55 -4.69 -25.61
CA ASP A 185 -3.21 -3.65 -26.58
C ASP A 185 -3.96 -3.84 -27.91
N ALA A 186 -4.10 -5.09 -28.37
CA ALA A 186 -4.80 -5.43 -29.60
C ALA A 186 -6.33 -5.20 -29.53
N ASN A 187 -6.94 -5.27 -28.34
CA ASN A 187 -8.40 -5.18 -28.17
C ASN A 187 -8.87 -3.83 -27.59
N GLY A 188 -7.96 -2.89 -27.33
CA GLY A 188 -8.22 -1.59 -26.72
C GLY A 188 -8.44 -1.64 -25.19
N ASP A 189 -8.83 -0.51 -24.59
CA ASP A 189 -9.02 -0.39 -23.13
C ASP A 189 -10.31 -1.07 -22.63
N GLN A 190 -10.25 -2.40 -22.60
CA GLN A 190 -11.12 -3.21 -21.78
C GLN A 190 -10.48 -3.31 -20.40
N SER A 191 -10.87 -2.40 -19.50
CA SER A 191 -10.37 -2.34 -18.12
C SER A 191 -10.43 -3.69 -17.37
N GLY A 192 -11.33 -4.61 -17.76
CA GLY A 192 -11.30 -6.00 -17.32
C GLY A 192 -10.02 -6.76 -17.69
N THR A 193 -9.61 -6.74 -18.97
CA THR A 193 -8.38 -7.38 -19.45
C THR A 193 -7.14 -6.74 -18.84
N VAL A 194 -7.13 -5.41 -18.68
CA VAL A 194 -6.05 -4.68 -17.96
C VAL A 194 -5.91 -5.20 -16.52
N ASN A 195 -7.03 -5.42 -15.82
CA ASN A 195 -7.01 -5.95 -14.47
C ASN A 195 -6.58 -7.43 -14.40
N VAL A 196 -6.83 -8.23 -15.43
CA VAL A 196 -6.26 -9.59 -15.57
C VAL A 196 -4.74 -9.53 -15.74
N MET A 197 -4.22 -8.63 -16.58
CA MET A 197 -2.78 -8.40 -16.71
C MET A 197 -2.18 -7.99 -15.35
N ARG A 198 -2.77 -7.01 -14.66
CA ARG A 198 -2.34 -6.59 -13.32
C ARG A 198 -2.36 -7.73 -12.31
N LEU A 199 -3.41 -8.57 -12.34
CA LEU A 199 -3.50 -9.77 -11.50
C LEU A 199 -2.30 -10.68 -11.77
N ALA A 200 -2.01 -10.97 -13.03
CA ALA A 200 -0.93 -11.85 -13.44
C ALA A 200 0.45 -11.30 -13.03
N THR A 201 0.68 -9.99 -13.20
CA THR A 201 1.91 -9.31 -12.80
C THR A 201 2.11 -9.26 -11.29
N PHE A 202 1.04 -9.02 -10.52
CA PHE A 202 1.17 -8.66 -9.10
C PHE A 202 0.94 -9.79 -8.10
N ALA A 203 0.32 -10.90 -8.52
CA ALA A 203 0.04 -12.01 -7.63
C ALA A 203 1.30 -12.50 -6.90
N VAL A 204 2.39 -12.74 -7.64
CA VAL A 204 3.65 -13.27 -7.09
C VAL A 204 4.13 -12.50 -5.84
N TRP A 205 4.02 -11.17 -5.85
CA TRP A 205 4.47 -10.31 -4.76
C TRP A 205 3.61 -10.49 -3.51
N PHE A 206 2.29 -10.43 -3.67
CA PHE A 206 1.37 -10.63 -2.54
C PHE A 206 1.52 -12.01 -1.94
N PHE A 207 1.54 -13.06 -2.76
CA PHE A 207 1.61 -14.45 -2.28
C PHE A 207 2.98 -14.78 -1.67
N ALA A 208 4.09 -14.25 -2.22
CA ALA A 208 5.41 -14.35 -1.59
C ALA A 208 5.40 -13.71 -0.19
N GLY A 209 4.80 -12.53 -0.05
CA GLY A 209 4.64 -11.87 1.26
C GLY A 209 3.80 -12.69 2.24
N ALA A 210 2.71 -13.27 1.75
CA ALA A 210 1.72 -13.98 2.55
C ALA A 210 2.18 -15.37 3.01
N TYR A 211 2.86 -16.13 2.13
CA TYR A 211 3.25 -17.52 2.38
C TYR A 211 4.72 -17.70 2.76
N LEU A 212 5.60 -16.74 2.42
CA LEU A 212 7.03 -16.79 2.76
C LEU A 212 7.46 -15.66 3.71
N PRO A 213 6.70 -15.33 4.78
CA PRO A 213 6.97 -14.15 5.59
C PRO A 213 8.32 -14.21 6.33
N ALA A 214 8.83 -15.40 6.63
CA ALA A 214 10.15 -15.60 7.22
C ALA A 214 11.28 -15.29 6.22
N LEU A 215 11.13 -15.73 4.96
CA LEU A 215 12.08 -15.42 3.89
C LEU A 215 12.13 -13.92 3.62
N VAL A 216 10.97 -13.26 3.49
CA VAL A 216 10.90 -11.81 3.28
C VAL A 216 11.61 -11.05 4.41
N ARG A 217 11.41 -11.45 5.67
CA ARG A 217 12.11 -10.86 6.82
C ARG A 217 13.63 -11.11 6.78
N ARG A 218 14.08 -12.31 6.39
CA ARG A 218 15.50 -12.63 6.24
C ARG A 218 16.15 -11.83 5.12
N MET A 219 15.50 -11.75 3.95
CA MET A 219 15.99 -10.97 2.82
C MET A 219 16.10 -9.49 3.17
N ALA A 220 15.15 -8.95 3.94
CA ALA A 220 15.19 -7.54 4.34
C ALA A 220 16.48 -7.16 5.11
N THR A 221 17.06 -8.09 5.86
CA THR A 221 18.28 -7.85 6.65
C THR A 221 19.57 -8.35 5.98
N ALA A 222 19.49 -8.98 4.81
CA ALA A 222 20.63 -9.71 4.21
C ALA A 222 21.63 -8.82 3.45
N GLY A 223 21.22 -7.67 2.90
CA GLY A 223 22.07 -6.92 1.95
C GLY A 223 23.13 -6.02 2.57
N GLY A 224 22.89 -5.46 3.75
CA GLY A 224 23.73 -4.39 4.30
C GLY A 224 23.91 -3.19 3.36
N PRO A 225 24.86 -2.28 3.65
CA PRO A 225 25.12 -1.11 2.79
C PRO A 225 25.66 -1.48 1.40
N ALA A 226 26.59 -2.44 1.33
CA ALA A 226 27.18 -2.86 0.05
C ALA A 226 26.15 -3.53 -0.87
N GLY A 227 25.29 -4.41 -0.33
CA GLY A 227 24.18 -4.99 -1.07
C GLY A 227 23.19 -3.94 -1.54
N LEU A 228 22.86 -2.94 -0.72
CA LEU A 228 22.02 -1.82 -1.16
C LEU A 228 22.62 -1.09 -2.36
N VAL A 229 23.91 -0.74 -2.31
CA VAL A 229 24.60 -0.09 -3.43
C VAL A 229 24.58 -0.99 -4.67
N ALA A 230 24.89 -2.27 -4.53
CA ALA A 230 24.87 -3.22 -5.64
C ALA A 230 23.46 -3.40 -6.24
N ALA A 231 22.42 -3.46 -5.42
CA ALA A 231 21.04 -3.58 -5.89
C ALA A 231 20.56 -2.31 -6.59
N VAL A 232 20.93 -1.12 -6.10
CA VAL A 232 20.60 0.15 -6.75
C VAL A 232 21.34 0.28 -8.09
N ALA A 233 22.64 -0.03 -8.12
CA ALA A 233 23.44 0.01 -9.35
C ALA A 233 22.94 -1.02 -10.38
N GLY A 234 22.66 -2.25 -9.94
CA GLY A 234 22.09 -3.31 -10.77
C GLY A 234 20.71 -2.94 -11.30
N TYR A 235 19.86 -2.33 -10.47
CA TYR A 235 18.56 -1.81 -10.90
C TYR A 235 18.71 -0.71 -11.97
N ALA A 236 19.60 0.26 -11.75
CA ALA A 236 19.86 1.34 -12.69
C ALA A 236 20.35 0.79 -14.04
N LEU A 237 21.25 -0.20 -14.03
CA LEU A 237 21.72 -0.87 -15.24
C LEU A 237 20.58 -1.61 -15.95
N LEU A 238 19.78 -2.40 -15.24
CA LEU A 238 18.64 -3.11 -15.84
C LEU A 238 17.62 -2.14 -16.44
N ALA A 239 17.31 -1.05 -15.74
CA ALA A 239 16.41 -0.01 -16.22
C ALA A 239 16.97 0.69 -17.46
N TYR A 240 18.26 1.02 -17.47
CA TYR A 240 18.93 1.58 -18.63
C TYR A 240 18.85 0.62 -19.84
N LEU A 241 19.23 -0.65 -19.65
CA LEU A 241 19.18 -1.63 -20.74
C LEU A 241 17.77 -1.81 -21.30
N PHE A 242 16.77 -1.89 -20.43
CA PHE A 242 15.37 -2.07 -20.82
C PHE A 242 14.79 -0.85 -21.55
N TYR A 243 14.92 0.35 -20.98
CA TYR A 243 14.26 1.55 -21.53
C TYR A 243 14.97 2.15 -22.74
N TYR A 244 16.25 1.85 -22.94
CA TYR A 244 16.98 2.26 -24.14
C TYR A 244 17.09 1.15 -25.20
N ASP A 245 16.30 0.07 -25.07
CA ASP A 245 16.24 -1.03 -26.05
C ASP A 245 17.60 -1.72 -26.31
N HIS A 246 18.46 -1.76 -25.29
CA HIS A 246 19.73 -2.49 -25.31
C HIS A 246 19.61 -3.89 -24.69
N ALA A 247 18.43 -4.25 -24.17
CA ALA A 247 18.19 -5.47 -23.42
C ALA A 247 17.76 -6.63 -24.32
N PRO A 248 18.35 -7.84 -24.16
CA PRO A 248 17.70 -9.04 -24.67
C PRO A 248 16.35 -9.25 -23.98
N GLY A 249 15.42 -9.94 -24.66
CA GLY A 249 14.12 -10.28 -24.09
C GLY A 249 14.27 -11.02 -22.74
N GLY A 250 13.44 -10.65 -21.77
CA GLY A 250 13.39 -11.23 -20.43
C GLY A 250 14.07 -10.42 -19.32
N VAL A 251 14.82 -9.35 -19.66
CA VAL A 251 15.39 -8.42 -18.67
C VAL A 251 14.31 -7.77 -17.80
N GLU A 252 13.12 -7.54 -18.38
CA GLU A 252 11.95 -6.98 -17.71
C GLU A 252 11.51 -7.79 -16.47
N PHE A 253 11.73 -9.11 -16.47
CA PHE A 253 11.39 -9.97 -15.33
C PHE A 253 12.30 -9.74 -14.12
N PHE A 254 13.48 -9.15 -14.31
CA PHE A 254 14.44 -8.86 -13.24
C PHE A 254 14.30 -7.45 -12.66
N LEU A 255 13.66 -6.52 -13.37
CA LEU A 255 13.44 -5.15 -12.89
C LEU A 255 12.72 -5.15 -11.54
N ALA A 256 11.55 -5.80 -11.47
CA ALA A 256 10.75 -5.81 -10.25
C ALA A 256 11.46 -6.50 -9.07
N PRO A 257 12.04 -7.73 -9.20
CA PRO A 257 12.82 -8.35 -8.13
C PRO A 257 13.96 -7.49 -7.58
N VAL A 258 14.81 -6.94 -8.46
CA VAL A 258 15.97 -6.15 -8.03
C VAL A 258 15.51 -4.82 -7.43
N GLY A 259 14.51 -4.16 -8.02
CA GLY A 259 13.98 -2.90 -7.51
C GLY A 259 13.23 -3.04 -6.18
N VAL A 260 12.50 -4.14 -5.99
CA VAL A 260 11.86 -4.47 -4.70
C VAL A 260 12.93 -4.71 -3.63
N LEU A 261 13.98 -5.47 -3.95
CA LEU A 261 15.08 -5.72 -3.02
C LEU A 261 15.79 -4.42 -2.63
N ALA A 262 16.14 -3.59 -3.61
CA ALA A 262 16.73 -2.27 -3.40
C ALA A 262 15.83 -1.39 -2.51
N SER A 263 14.52 -1.39 -2.75
CA SER A 263 13.55 -0.61 -1.96
C SER A 263 13.43 -1.10 -0.52
N VAL A 264 13.43 -2.42 -0.29
CA VAL A 264 13.40 -3.00 1.05
C VAL A 264 14.69 -2.69 1.80
N TRP A 265 15.85 -2.84 1.17
CA TRP A 265 17.14 -2.51 1.78
C TRP A 265 17.30 -1.02 2.04
N ALA A 266 16.80 -0.16 1.16
CA ALA A 266 16.74 1.28 1.40
C ALA A 266 15.86 1.59 2.62
N ALA A 267 14.67 0.97 2.72
CA ALA A 267 13.78 1.13 3.87
C ALA A 267 14.42 0.68 5.19
N VAL A 268 15.20 -0.40 5.18
CA VAL A 268 15.98 -0.86 6.34
C VAL A 268 17.11 0.12 6.67
N ALA A 269 17.86 0.60 5.67
CA ALA A 269 18.97 1.51 5.86
C ALA A 269 18.55 2.86 6.46
N VAL A 270 17.36 3.37 6.10
CA VAL A 270 16.83 4.63 6.66
C VAL A 270 16.08 4.45 7.97
N ALA A 271 15.78 3.20 8.38
CA ALA A 271 15.12 2.91 9.66
C ALA A 271 15.97 3.28 10.89
N ARG A 272 17.28 3.51 10.72
CA ARG A 272 18.16 4.07 11.76
C ARG A 272 17.79 5.49 12.18
N PHE A 273 17.07 6.23 11.34
CA PHE A 273 16.69 7.61 11.63
C PHE A 273 15.33 7.65 12.34
N GLY A 274 15.34 8.04 13.61
CA GLY A 274 14.12 8.07 14.44
C GLY A 274 12.99 8.93 13.87
N TRP A 275 13.31 10.04 13.20
CA TRP A 275 12.29 10.90 12.56
C TRP A 275 11.62 10.21 11.36
N VAL A 276 12.37 9.44 10.56
CA VAL A 276 11.85 8.66 9.43
C VAL A 276 10.89 7.58 9.94
N CYS A 277 11.24 6.90 11.04
CA CYS A 277 10.39 5.91 11.68
C CYS A 277 9.09 6.54 12.23
N ARG A 278 9.16 7.72 12.84
CA ARG A 278 7.96 8.44 13.32
C ARG A 278 7.05 8.85 12.17
N LEU A 279 7.61 9.49 11.14
CA LEU A 279 6.87 9.95 9.96
C LEU A 279 6.24 8.77 9.21
N SER A 280 7.03 7.74 8.89
CA SER A 280 6.53 6.54 8.22
C SER A 280 5.54 5.77 9.08
N GLY A 281 5.73 5.71 10.39
CA GLY A 281 4.75 5.15 11.31
C GLY A 281 3.41 5.88 11.24
N TYR A 282 3.43 7.21 11.11
CA TYR A 282 2.24 8.06 10.97
C TYR A 282 1.57 7.88 9.60
N LEU A 283 2.32 7.92 8.50
CA LEU A 283 1.81 7.75 7.13
C LEU A 283 1.28 6.33 6.87
N SER A 284 2.00 5.29 7.31
CA SER A 284 1.64 3.88 7.10
C SER A 284 0.27 3.49 7.66
N ARG A 285 -0.19 4.17 8.72
CA ARG A 285 -1.52 4.01 9.31
C ARG A 285 -2.64 4.64 8.48
N ARG A 286 -2.28 5.50 7.53
CA ARG A 286 -3.18 6.31 6.69
C ARG A 286 -3.03 6.02 5.20
N THR A 287 -2.29 4.98 4.84
CA THR A 287 -2.07 4.63 3.41
C THR A 287 -3.38 4.41 2.66
N LEU A 288 -4.42 3.88 3.32
CA LEU A 288 -5.73 3.71 2.71
C LEU A 288 -6.35 5.06 2.34
N ALA A 289 -6.31 6.04 3.26
CA ALA A 289 -6.83 7.38 3.01
C ALA A 289 -6.05 8.09 1.90
N ILE A 290 -4.71 8.03 1.93
CA ILE A 290 -3.86 8.58 0.86
C ILE A 290 -4.21 7.92 -0.47
N TYR A 291 -4.36 6.59 -0.49
CA TYR A 291 -4.71 5.84 -1.70
C TYR A 291 -6.08 6.25 -2.27
N VAL A 292 -7.12 6.37 -1.46
CA VAL A 292 -8.46 6.67 -1.99
C VAL A 292 -8.65 8.16 -2.31
N LEU A 293 -8.03 9.06 -1.56
CA LEU A 293 -8.20 10.50 -1.75
C LEU A 293 -7.34 11.07 -2.86
N HIS A 294 -6.12 10.57 -3.10
CA HIS A 294 -5.22 11.22 -4.06
C HIS A 294 -5.79 11.33 -5.48
N PRO A 295 -6.50 10.34 -6.08
CA PRO A 295 -7.03 10.49 -7.42
C PRO A 295 -8.11 11.58 -7.45
N ILE A 296 -8.97 11.63 -6.43
CA ILE A 296 -10.01 12.66 -6.29
C ILE A 296 -9.38 14.04 -6.16
N LEU A 297 -8.41 14.21 -5.26
CA LEU A 297 -7.75 15.50 -5.04
C LEU A 297 -7.05 16.00 -6.29
N ILE A 298 -6.35 15.12 -7.01
CA ILE A 298 -5.68 15.45 -8.27
C ILE A 298 -6.73 15.85 -9.32
N HIS A 299 -7.74 15.00 -9.59
CA HIS A 299 -8.74 15.29 -10.63
C HIS A 299 -9.64 16.48 -10.29
N ALA A 300 -9.94 16.72 -9.01
CA ALA A 300 -10.66 17.91 -8.58
C ALA A 300 -9.84 19.19 -8.82
N THR A 301 -8.53 19.13 -8.58
CA THR A 301 -7.62 20.25 -8.90
C THR A 301 -7.58 20.51 -10.41
N VAL A 302 -7.51 19.44 -11.22
CA VAL A 302 -7.56 19.51 -12.69
C VAL A 302 -8.87 20.12 -13.17
N TRP A 303 -9.99 19.66 -12.63
CA TRP A 303 -11.31 20.17 -12.98
C TRP A 303 -11.44 21.66 -12.63
N ALA A 304 -11.05 22.04 -11.41
CA ALA A 304 -11.09 23.43 -10.96
C ALA A 304 -10.20 24.34 -11.82
N ALA A 305 -8.99 23.91 -12.18
CA ALA A 305 -8.10 24.67 -13.05
C ALA A 305 -8.74 24.93 -14.42
N ARG A 306 -9.32 23.89 -15.05
CA ARG A 306 -10.00 24.01 -16.35
C ARG A 306 -11.18 24.97 -16.31
N GLU A 307 -12.05 24.85 -15.31
CA GLU A 307 -13.23 25.73 -15.18
C GLU A 307 -12.85 27.19 -14.92
N SER A 308 -11.77 27.42 -14.17
CA SER A 308 -11.30 28.77 -13.91
C SER A 308 -10.69 29.46 -15.13
N GLY A 309 -10.33 28.69 -16.17
CA GLY A 309 -9.53 29.17 -17.30
C GLY A 309 -8.12 29.63 -16.93
N ALA A 310 -7.74 29.54 -15.64
CA ALA A 310 -6.43 29.90 -15.18
C ALA A 310 -5.42 28.84 -15.63
N ASP A 311 -4.27 29.30 -16.13
CA ASP A 311 -3.07 28.50 -16.19
C ASP A 311 -2.26 28.74 -14.90
N PRO A 312 -2.39 27.88 -13.87
CA PRO A 312 -1.81 28.17 -12.56
C PRO A 312 -0.28 28.25 -12.57
N LEU A 313 0.35 27.78 -13.66
CA LEU A 313 1.80 27.75 -13.85
C LEU A 313 2.25 28.67 -14.97
N GLY A 314 1.43 28.89 -16.00
CA GLY A 314 1.71 29.81 -17.10
C GLY A 314 1.96 31.26 -16.66
N ASP A 315 1.31 31.73 -15.59
CA ASP A 315 1.53 33.08 -15.05
C ASP A 315 2.88 33.25 -14.32
N LEU A 316 3.57 32.15 -13.99
CA LEU A 316 4.79 32.17 -13.17
C LEU A 316 6.09 32.07 -13.99
N ASP A 317 6.04 31.58 -15.24
CA ASP A 317 7.18 31.37 -16.18
C ASP A 317 8.54 31.17 -15.49
N ASN A 318 8.64 30.13 -14.66
CA ASN A 318 9.80 29.92 -13.80
C ASN A 318 10.19 28.44 -13.73
N VAL A 319 11.38 28.15 -14.23
CA VAL A 319 11.97 26.80 -14.29
C VAL A 319 12.01 26.10 -12.92
N VAL A 320 12.20 26.86 -11.82
CA VAL A 320 12.22 26.31 -10.46
C VAL A 320 10.81 25.93 -10.01
N VAL A 321 9.80 26.73 -10.36
CA VAL A 321 8.39 26.42 -10.06
C VAL A 321 7.97 25.15 -10.80
N ASP A 322 8.29 25.04 -12.09
CA ASP A 322 7.99 23.86 -12.89
C ASP A 322 8.70 22.61 -12.35
N PHE A 323 9.99 22.73 -12.04
CA PHE A 323 10.75 21.64 -11.44
C PHE A 323 10.18 21.23 -10.08
N LEU A 324 9.72 22.16 -9.25
CA LEU A 324 9.17 21.82 -7.93
C LEU A 324 7.71 21.40 -7.96
N PHE A 325 6.98 21.59 -9.06
CA PHE A 325 5.55 21.31 -9.16
C PHE A 325 5.20 19.88 -8.73
N VAL A 326 5.83 18.87 -9.36
CA VAL A 326 5.52 17.46 -9.09
C VAL A 326 5.76 17.08 -7.63
N PRO A 327 6.96 17.30 -7.04
CA PRO A 327 7.20 16.94 -5.64
C PRO A 327 6.33 17.74 -4.67
N VAL A 328 6.18 19.05 -4.87
CA VAL A 328 5.38 19.90 -3.95
C VAL A 328 3.91 19.52 -4.01
N PHE A 329 3.35 19.33 -5.21
CA PHE A 329 1.95 18.95 -5.35
C PHE A 329 1.68 17.54 -4.81
N ALA A 330 2.58 16.59 -5.02
CA ALA A 330 2.47 15.25 -4.43
C ALA A 330 2.49 15.28 -2.89
N LEU A 331 3.35 16.12 -2.29
CA LEU A 331 3.39 16.32 -0.85
C LEU A 331 2.12 17.01 -0.33
N LEU A 332 1.61 18.02 -1.05
CA LEU A 332 0.37 18.72 -0.72
C LEU A 332 -0.83 17.75 -0.74
N VAL A 333 -1.00 16.98 -1.82
CA VAL A 333 -2.06 15.97 -1.94
C VAL A 333 -1.97 14.95 -0.81
N THR A 334 -0.76 14.49 -0.49
CA THR A 334 -0.54 13.55 0.62
C THR A 334 -0.92 14.18 1.97
N ALA A 335 -0.50 15.43 2.22
CA ALA A 335 -0.79 16.15 3.46
C ALA A 335 -2.29 16.41 3.63
N VAL A 336 -2.98 16.84 2.57
CA VAL A 336 -4.44 17.04 2.55
C VAL A 336 -5.17 15.72 2.81
N ALA A 337 -4.77 14.63 2.15
CA ALA A 337 -5.40 13.33 2.36
C ALA A 337 -5.25 12.84 3.81
N VAL A 338 -4.08 13.05 4.41
CA VAL A 338 -3.80 12.69 5.79
C VAL A 338 -4.55 13.57 6.79
N GLY A 339 -4.58 14.88 6.56
CA GLY A 339 -5.33 15.85 7.36
C GLY A 339 -6.83 15.56 7.34
N PHE A 340 -7.38 15.27 6.15
CA PHE A 340 -8.78 14.87 5.99
C PHE A 340 -9.10 13.60 6.78
N HIS A 341 -8.25 12.57 6.71
CA HIS A 341 -8.46 11.34 7.48
C HIS A 341 -8.46 11.60 9.00
N ASP A 342 -7.55 12.45 9.49
CA ASP A 342 -7.46 12.77 10.91
C ASP A 342 -8.64 13.60 11.40
N LEU A 343 -9.11 14.55 10.59
CA LEU A 343 -10.31 15.31 10.86
C LEU A 343 -11.55 14.40 10.85
N ALA A 344 -11.71 13.56 9.82
CA ALA A 344 -12.81 12.61 9.71
C ALA A 344 -12.89 11.67 10.91
N GLY A 345 -11.74 11.22 11.43
CA GLY A 345 -11.68 10.43 12.66
C GLY A 345 -12.15 11.19 13.92
N ARG A 346 -11.90 12.50 14.00
CA ARG A 346 -12.32 13.36 15.13
C ARG A 346 -13.80 13.69 15.09
N VAL A 347 -14.38 13.88 13.91
CA VAL A 347 -15.79 14.29 13.73
C VAL A 347 -16.75 13.10 13.54
N GLY A 348 -16.29 11.86 13.79
CA GLY A 348 -17.14 10.67 13.67
C GLY A 348 -17.37 10.14 12.25
N LEU A 349 -16.70 10.72 11.24
CA LEU A 349 -16.75 10.27 9.83
C LEU A 349 -15.73 9.16 9.50
N GLY A 350 -15.28 8.41 10.51
CA GLY A 350 -14.35 7.29 10.33
C GLY A 350 -14.90 6.17 9.44
N TRP A 351 -16.22 6.10 9.26
CA TRP A 351 -16.90 5.18 8.35
C TRP A 351 -16.52 5.40 6.88
N LEU A 352 -16.01 6.58 6.50
CA LEU A 352 -15.52 6.80 5.13
C LEU A 352 -14.35 5.87 4.77
N PHE A 353 -13.60 5.38 5.75
CA PHE A 353 -12.39 4.58 5.52
C PHE A 353 -12.47 3.15 6.06
N ARG A 354 -13.57 2.79 6.75
CA ARG A 354 -13.74 1.48 7.39
C ARG A 354 -15.21 1.10 7.43
N TRP A 355 -15.49 -0.19 7.49
CA TRP A 355 -16.86 -0.67 7.56
C TRP A 355 -17.56 -0.14 8.84
N PRO A 356 -18.76 0.46 8.73
CA PRO A 356 -19.42 1.15 9.86
C PRO A 356 -19.89 0.19 10.97
N VAL A 357 -20.26 -1.06 10.64
CA VAL A 357 -20.85 -1.99 11.60
C VAL A 357 -19.79 -2.94 12.16
N ARG A 358 -19.38 -2.74 13.41
CA ARG A 358 -18.54 -3.74 14.10
C ARG A 358 -19.42 -4.85 14.68
N PRO A 359 -19.11 -6.14 14.42
CA PRO A 359 -19.77 -7.23 15.13
C PRO A 359 -19.48 -7.11 16.64
N ALA A 360 -20.51 -7.30 17.47
CA ALA A 360 -20.30 -7.52 18.90
C ALA A 360 -19.34 -8.69 19.08
N VAL A 361 -18.16 -8.43 19.63
CA VAL A 361 -17.28 -9.51 20.09
C VAL A 361 -17.92 -10.00 21.38
N SER A 362 -18.69 -11.08 21.32
CA SER A 362 -19.09 -11.78 22.54
C SER A 362 -17.80 -12.05 23.34
N PRO A 363 -17.71 -11.61 24.60
CA PRO A 363 -16.61 -12.00 25.46
C PRO A 363 -16.55 -13.52 25.41
N SER A 364 -15.41 -14.08 25.00
CA SER A 364 -15.17 -15.51 25.17
C SER A 364 -15.47 -15.82 26.63
N ALA A 365 -16.47 -16.69 26.88
CA ALA A 365 -16.77 -17.16 28.22
C ALA A 365 -15.44 -17.59 28.88
N PRO A 366 -15.16 -17.17 30.13
CA PRO A 366 -13.95 -17.57 30.81
C PRO A 366 -13.89 -19.10 30.80
N SER A 367 -12.78 -19.65 30.28
CA SER A 367 -12.53 -21.09 30.37
C SER A 367 -12.67 -21.51 31.84
N PRO A 368 -13.47 -22.54 32.16
CA PRO A 368 -13.53 -23.07 33.51
C PRO A 368 -12.23 -23.84 33.76
N GLY A 369 -11.20 -23.18 34.31
CA GLY A 369 -9.92 -23.86 34.49
C GLY A 369 -8.76 -23.07 35.08
N SER A 370 -8.98 -21.95 35.78
CA SER A 370 -7.89 -21.23 36.48
C SER A 370 -8.14 -21.02 37.97
N GLY A 371 -8.99 -21.85 38.58
CA GLY A 371 -9.03 -21.97 40.03
C GLY A 371 -7.80 -22.75 40.50
N VAL A 372 -6.81 -22.04 41.02
CA VAL A 372 -5.74 -22.65 41.81
C VAL A 372 -6.42 -23.39 42.97
N PRO A 373 -6.23 -24.71 43.14
CA PRO A 373 -6.76 -25.40 44.31
C PRO A 373 -6.15 -24.78 45.57
N PRO A 374 -6.92 -24.56 46.65
CA PRO A 374 -6.34 -24.12 47.91
C PRO A 374 -5.28 -25.14 48.37
N ALA A 375 -4.15 -24.63 48.85
CA ALA A 375 -3.04 -25.45 49.32
C ALA A 375 -3.50 -26.41 50.44
N PRO A 376 -2.99 -27.65 50.48
CA PRO A 376 -3.34 -28.59 51.54
C PRO A 376 -2.85 -28.07 52.89
N GLU A 377 -3.72 -28.22 53.90
CA GLU A 377 -3.50 -27.82 55.28
C GLU A 377 -2.29 -28.56 55.88
N PRO A 378 -1.39 -27.89 56.62
CA PRO A 378 -0.21 -28.55 57.18
C PRO A 378 -0.61 -29.57 58.25
N ALA A 379 -0.03 -30.77 58.15
CA ALA A 379 -0.29 -31.86 59.09
C ALA A 379 0.06 -31.49 60.54
N PRO A 380 -0.71 -31.96 61.55
CA PRO A 380 -0.45 -31.66 62.95
C PRO A 380 0.90 -32.23 63.39
N GLN A 381 1.74 -31.35 63.94
CA GLN A 381 3.01 -31.74 64.54
C GLN A 381 2.76 -32.65 65.75
N ARG A 382 3.28 -33.87 65.70
CA ARG A 382 3.39 -34.73 66.88
C ARG A 382 4.58 -34.26 67.71
N THR A 383 4.32 -33.76 68.91
CA THR A 383 5.33 -33.58 69.96
C THR A 383 5.77 -34.97 70.47
N PRO A 384 7.08 -35.27 70.54
CA PRO A 384 7.57 -36.40 71.31
C PRO A 384 7.79 -35.98 72.77
N ALA A 385 7.21 -36.81 73.67
CA ALA A 385 7.42 -36.96 75.12
C ALA A 385 7.56 -35.70 75.99
#